data_AF-G4Z2Q4-F1
#
_entry.id   AF-G4Z2Q4-F1
#
_cell.length_a   1.000
_cell.length_b   1.000
_cell.length_c   1.000
_cell.angle_alpha   90.00
_cell.angle_beta   90.00
_cell.angle_gamma   90.00
#
_symmetry.space_group_name_H-M   'P 1'
#
loop_
_entity.id
_entity.type
_entity.pdbx_description
1 polymer ?
#
loop_
_entity_poly.entity_id
_entity_poly.type
_entity_poly.pdbx_seq_one_letter_code
_entity_poly.pdbx_strand_id
1 'polypeptide(L)' 'MFPGLVDELNLSDILRLCLASLVQHAGFLVNHLPTNHPLLSTFVFTNPTVLNNLRSKLEVGESRWMEPSGIPPHI' A
#
# COMPACT_ATOMS: atom_id res chain seq x y z
N MET A 1 9.09 -5.52 -2.31
CA MET A 1 8.38 -5.46 -1.00
C MET A 1 8.07 -6.84 -0.43
N PHE A 2 7.75 -7.86 -1.24
CA PHE A 2 7.32 -9.17 -0.76
C PHE A 2 8.27 -10.29 -1.24
N PRO A 3 9.52 -10.34 -0.76
CA PRO A 3 10.52 -11.28 -1.28
C PRO A 3 10.13 -12.75 -1.07
N GLY A 4 9.40 -13.07 -0.01
CA GLY A 4 8.92 -14.44 0.26
C GLY A 4 7.75 -14.91 -0.62
N LEU A 5 7.21 -14.04 -1.49
CA LEU A 5 6.09 -14.35 -2.38
C LEU A 5 6.45 -14.09 -3.85
N VAL A 6 7.74 -14.02 -4.18
CA VAL A 6 8.21 -13.69 -5.53
C VAL A 6 7.82 -14.75 -6.56
N ASP A 7 7.78 -16.02 -6.15
CA ASP A 7 7.46 -17.17 -7.01
C ASP A 7 5.94 -17.44 -7.09
N GLU A 8 5.14 -16.76 -6.27
CA GLU A 8 3.68 -16.93 -6.22
C GLU A 8 2.99 -16.04 -7.27
N LEU A 9 3.12 -16.43 -8.55
CA LEU A 9 2.58 -15.67 -9.69
C LEU A 9 1.08 -15.38 -9.57
N ASN A 10 0.33 -16.32 -8.98
CA ASN A 10 -1.12 -16.18 -8.77
C ASN A 10 -1.48 -15.03 -7.81
N LEU A 11 -0.54 -14.58 -6.98
CA LEU A 11 -0.74 -13.48 -6.03
C LEU A 11 -0.24 -12.13 -6.56
N SER A 12 0.39 -12.09 -7.74
CA SER A 12 1.03 -10.87 -8.27
C SER A 12 0.12 -9.64 -8.22
N ASP A 13 -1.14 -9.76 -8.68
CA ASP A 13 -2.06 -8.62 -8.72
C ASP A 13 -2.52 -8.19 -7.32
N ILE A 14 -2.74 -9.16 -6.42
CA ILE A 14 -3.07 -8.88 -5.02
C ILE A 14 -1.89 -8.15 -4.35
N LEU A 15 -0.65 -8.59 -4.58
CA LEU A 15 0.55 -7.97 -4.04
C LEU A 15 0.77 -6.55 -4.58
N ARG A 16 0.40 -6.29 -5.84
CA ARG A 16 0.38 -4.93 -6.41
C ARG A 16 -0.64 -4.05 -5.70
N LEU A 17 -1.84 -4.54 -5.43
CA LEU A 17 -2.86 -3.81 -4.68
C LEU A 17 -2.42 -3.56 -3.22
N CYS A 18 -1.80 -4.53 -2.56
CA CYS A 18 -1.22 -4.35 -1.24
C CYS A 18 -0.12 -3.27 -1.24
N LEU A 19 0.79 -3.30 -2.22
CA LEU A 19 1.81 -2.26 -2.38
C LEU A 19 1.18 -0.88 -2.62
N ALA A 20 0.17 -0.80 -3.48
CA ALA A 20 -0.54 0.44 -3.77
C ALA A 20 -1.18 1.03 -2.50
N SER A 21 -1.87 0.20 -1.70
CA SER A 21 -2.46 0.60 -0.43
C SER A 21 -1.40 1.14 0.54
N LEU A 22 -0.26 0.46 0.68
CA LEU A 22 0.84 0.94 1.54
C LEU A 22 1.39 2.30 1.09
N VAL A 23 1.55 2.51 -0.22
CA VAL A 23 2.06 3.77 -0.78
C VAL A 23 1.05 4.90 -0.61
N GLN A 24 -0.24 4.62 -0.86
CA GLN A 24 -1.34 5.56 -0.69
C GLN A 24 -1.45 6.05 0.76
N HIS A 25 -1.32 5.14 1.71
CA HIS A 25 -1.43 5.45 3.14
C HIS A 25 -0.09 5.69 3.83
N ALA A 26 1.01 5.85 3.09
CA ALA A 26 2.35 5.95 3.67
C ALA A 26 2.49 7.08 4.70
N GLY A 27 1.84 8.24 4.47
CA GLY A 27 1.87 9.35 5.43
C GLY A 27 1.19 9.00 6.76
N PHE A 28 0.04 8.33 6.71
CA PHE A 28 -0.64 7.82 7.89
C PHE A 28 0.22 6.80 8.63
N LEU A 29 0.80 5.84 7.91
CA LEU A 29 1.64 4.78 8.50
C LEU A 29 2.88 5.36 9.20
N VAL A 30 3.57 6.31 8.58
CA VAL A 30 4.74 6.96 9.18
C VAL A 30 4.37 7.74 10.44
N ASN A 31 3.19 8.38 10.48
CA ASN A 31 2.77 9.18 11.62
C ASN A 31 2.25 8.37 12.81
N HIS A 32 1.75 7.15 12.56
CA HIS A 32 1.06 6.34 13.58
C HIS A 32 1.81 5.07 14.00
N LEU A 33 2.77 4.58 13.19
CA LEU A 33 3.57 3.42 13.58
C LEU A 33 4.75 3.84 14.47
N PRO A 34 5.19 2.96 15.40
CA PRO A 34 6.44 3.15 16.12
C PRO A 34 7.61 3.35 15.16
N THR A 35 8.58 4.19 15.54
CA THR A 35 9.77 4.48 14.70
C THR A 35 10.62 3.24 14.39
N ASN A 36 10.58 2.22 15.24
CA ASN A 36 11.26 0.94 15.08
C ASN A 36 10.39 -0.14 14.39
N HIS A 37 9.23 0.24 13.85
CA HIS A 37 8.33 -0.71 13.21
C HIS A 37 8.99 -1.30 11.93
N PRO A 38 9.04 -2.63 11.75
CA PRO A 38 9.76 -3.27 10.63
C PRO A 38 9.34 -2.79 9.24
N LEU A 39 8.06 -2.42 9.06
CA LEU A 39 7.56 -1.85 7.81
C LEU A 39 8.32 -0.58 7.39
N LEU A 40 8.64 0.30 8.35
CA LEU A 40 9.33 1.56 8.08
C LEU A 40 10.79 1.34 7.69
N SER A 41 11.36 0.18 8.03
CA SER A 41 12.70 -0.24 7.60
C SER A 41 12.72 -0.85 6.19
N THR A 42 11.56 -1.08 5.56
CA THR A 42 11.51 -1.62 4.20
C THR A 42 11.90 -0.57 3.16
N PHE A 43 12.41 -1.03 2.01
CA PHE A 43 12.95 -0.17 0.95
C PHE A 43 11.98 0.92 0.45
N VAL A 44 10.67 0.66 0.50
CA VAL A 44 9.65 1.64 0.08
C VAL A 44 9.56 2.83 1.04
N PHE A 45 9.77 2.60 2.33
CA PHE A 45 9.67 3.65 3.37
C PHE A 45 11.01 4.32 3.67
N THR A 46 12.14 3.65 3.37
CA THR A 46 13.48 4.23 3.56
C THR A 46 13.98 5.03 2.36
N ASN A 47 13.41 4.83 1.15
CA ASN A 47 13.82 5.54 -0.06
C ASN A 47 12.71 6.49 -0.57
N PRO A 48 12.83 7.81 -0.35
CA PRO A 48 11.80 8.77 -0.73
C PRO A 48 11.62 8.87 -2.26
N THR A 49 12.67 8.64 -3.05
CA THR A 49 12.57 8.63 -4.52
C THR A 49 11.70 7.47 -5.00
N VAL A 50 11.88 6.29 -4.41
CA VAL A 50 11.07 5.10 -4.74
C VAL A 50 9.62 5.33 -4.33
N LEU A 51 9.39 5.84 -3.11
CA LEU A 51 8.04 6.14 -2.65
C LEU A 51 7.32 7.14 -3.57
N ASN A 52 8.00 8.21 -3.98
CA ASN A 52 7.44 9.21 -4.87
C ASN A 52 7.19 8.66 -6.28
N ASN A 53 8.08 7.81 -6.80
CA ASN A 53 7.86 7.13 -8.08
C ASN A 53 6.63 6.20 -8.01
N LEU A 54 6.47 5.45 -6.93
CA LEU A 54 5.30 4.60 -6.74
C LEU A 54 4.02 5.44 -6.61
N ARG A 55 4.08 6.57 -5.90
CA ARG A 55 2.94 7.50 -5.80
C ARG A 55 2.51 8.03 -7.16
N SER A 56 3.45 8.37 -8.04
CA SER A 56 3.11 8.82 -9.41
C SER A 56 2.45 7.74 -10.28
N LYS A 57 2.56 6.46 -9.89
CA LYS A 57 1.96 5.31 -10.58
C LYS A 57 0.64 4.86 -9.95
N LEU A 58 0.23 5.48 -8.84
CA LEU A 58 -1.06 5.17 -8.23
C LEU A 58 -2.17 5.69 -9.12
N GLU A 59 -3.06 4.79 -9.53
CA GLU A 59 -4.36 5.17 -10.04
C GLU A 59 -5.25 5.51 -8.84
N VAL A 60 -5.46 6.80 -8.62
CA VAL A 60 -6.34 7.31 -7.57
C VAL A 60 -7.65 7.71 -8.24
N GLY A 61 -8.74 7.06 -7.86
CA GLY A 61 -10.06 7.33 -8.41
C GLY A 61 -11.13 6.44 -7.80
N GLU A 62 -12.39 6.82 -8.01
CA GLU A 62 -13.51 5.98 -7.59
C GLU A 62 -13.62 4.75 -8.49
N SER A 63 -13.98 3.61 -7.88
CA SER A 63 -14.27 2.42 -8.66
C SER A 63 -15.48 2.70 -9.54
N ARG A 64 -15.32 2.52 -10.86
CA ARG A 64 -16.45 2.64 -11.80
C ARG A 64 -17.53 1.57 -11.59
N TRP A 65 -17.24 0.57 -10.75
CA TRP A 65 -18.07 -0.62 -10.55
C TRP A 65 -18.60 -0.73 -9.12
N MET A 66 -18.03 0.00 -8.16
CA MET A 66 -18.40 -0.10 -6.74
C MET A 66 -18.40 1.29 -6.11
N GLU A 67 -19.57 1.74 -5.66
CA GLU A 67 -19.68 2.96 -4.85
C GLU A 67 -19.46 2.63 -3.36
N PRO A 68 -18.79 3.52 -2.61
CA PRO A 68 -18.75 3.42 -1.15
C PRO A 68 -20.18 3.46 -0.59
N SER A 69 -20.58 2.42 0.14
CA SER A 69 -21.93 2.37 0.71
C SER A 69 -22.15 3.41 1.83
N GLY A 70 -21.07 3.89 2.46
CA GLY A 70 -21.14 4.74 3.65
C GLY A 70 -21.68 4.03 4.90
N ILE A 71 -22.02 2.74 4.79
CA ILE A 71 -22.56 1.95 5.89
C ILE A 71 -21.38 1.41 6.71
N PRO A 72 -21.26 1.76 8.00
CA PRO A 72 -20.22 1.20 8.85
C PRO A 72 -20.41 -0.32 8.99
N PRO A 73 -19.33 -1.11 9.12
CA PRO A 73 -19.44 -2.54 9.36
C PRO A 73 -20.30 -2.79 10.60
N HIS A 74 -21.25 -3.72 10.49
CA HIS A 74 -22.06 -4.13 11.62
C HIS A 74 -21.15 -4.84 12.63
N ILE A 75 -21.10 -4.32 13.86
CA ILE A 75 -20.33 -4.88 14.98
C ILE A 75 -21.28 -5.63 15.89
#